data_AF-A0A423U8U6-F1
#
_entry.id   AF-A0A423U8U6-F1
#
_cell.length_a   1.000
_cell.length_b   1.000
_cell.length_c   1.000
_cell.angle_alpha   90.00
_cell.angle_beta   90.00
_cell.angle_gamma   90.00
#
_symmetry.space_group_name_H-M   'P 1'
#
loop_
_entity.id
_entity.type
_entity.pdbx_description
1 polymer ?
#
loop_
_entity_poly.entity_id
_entity_poly.type
_entity_poly.pdbx_seq_one_letter_code
_entity_poly.pdbx_strand_id
1 'polypeptide(L)'
;MGDNEEHTIAEDFVVTKYKMAGEIVNRTLKKLVEMCVPDASVRGICVEGDKMLMEECNKVFKKEKTMKKGLAFPVCVSVNNCINHYSPLFSDKDSTLKNGDMVKIDMGAHLDGLIAVVGHTVVVGASKESKVTGRKADAILAAYYSSEAALRLVKPGNQNFAVTVPSQRLARPLSVNRWKACCLSSFNSGRIDGEKTIIQNPTEAQRKK
;
A
#
# COMPACT_ATOMS: atom_id res chain seq x y z
N MET A 1 -22.51 28.04 2.20
CA MET A 1 -21.46 29.03 2.55
C MET A 1 -20.77 28.50 3.80
N GLY A 2 -19.61 27.87 3.78
CA GLY A 2 -18.76 27.38 2.69
C GLY A 2 -17.96 26.18 3.20
N ASP A 3 -18.06 25.02 2.53
CA ASP A 3 -17.34 23.79 2.86
C ASP A 3 -16.33 23.45 1.76
N ASN A 4 -15.59 24.48 1.30
CA ASN A 4 -14.60 24.37 0.22
C ASN A 4 -13.21 24.85 0.66
N GLU A 5 -12.92 24.86 1.96
CA GLU A 5 -11.54 24.95 2.41
C GLU A 5 -10.95 23.54 2.45
N GLU A 6 -10.14 23.22 1.45
CA GLU A 6 -9.36 22.00 1.44
C GLU A 6 -8.28 22.10 2.53
N HIS A 7 -8.50 21.42 3.64
CA HIS A 7 -7.50 21.34 4.71
C HIS A 7 -6.23 20.68 4.19
N THR A 8 -5.09 21.34 4.40
CA THR A 8 -3.80 20.89 3.86
C THR A 8 -2.82 20.53 4.97
N ILE A 9 -1.72 19.87 4.61
CA ILE A 9 -0.63 19.56 5.54
C ILE A 9 0.12 20.81 6.07
N ALA A 10 -0.28 22.02 5.67
CA ALA A 10 0.17 23.26 6.31
C ALA A 10 -0.41 23.43 7.72
N GLU A 11 -1.49 22.71 8.04
CA GLU A 11 -2.16 22.74 9.35
C GLU A 11 -1.69 21.56 10.22
N ASP A 12 -1.24 21.85 11.44
CA ASP A 12 -0.64 20.84 12.35
C ASP A 12 -1.61 19.70 12.69
N PHE A 13 -2.90 19.98 12.81
CA PHE A 13 -3.89 18.95 13.12
C PHE A 13 -4.11 17.98 11.94
N VAL A 14 -3.94 18.44 10.69
CA VAL A 14 -4.01 17.59 9.49
C VAL A 14 -2.84 16.63 9.48
N VAL A 15 -1.63 17.13 9.74
CA VAL A 15 -0.42 16.30 9.85
C VAL A 15 -0.56 15.29 10.99
N THR A 16 -1.14 15.69 12.11
CA THR A 16 -1.41 14.80 13.26
C THR A 16 -2.35 13.66 12.87
N LYS A 17 -3.46 13.95 12.18
CA LYS A 17 -4.40 12.92 11.69
C LYS A 17 -3.73 11.97 10.70
N TYR A 18 -2.92 12.44 9.75
CA TYR A 18 -2.14 11.58 8.85
C TYR A 18 -1.17 10.66 9.61
N LYS A 19 -0.43 11.20 10.59
CA LYS A 19 0.50 10.40 11.41
C LYS A 19 -0.23 9.32 12.19
N MET A 20 -1.35 9.67 12.84
CA MET A 20 -2.17 8.71 13.58
C MET A 20 -2.75 7.62 12.66
N ALA A 21 -3.25 7.98 11.48
CA ALA A 21 -3.72 7.00 10.49
C ALA A 21 -2.58 6.08 10.04
N GLY A 22 -1.39 6.64 9.78
CA GLY A 22 -0.20 5.87 9.44
C GLY A 22 0.27 4.92 10.55
N GLU A 23 0.18 5.34 11.81
CA GLU A 23 0.50 4.48 12.96
C GLU A 23 -0.47 3.31 13.11
N ILE A 24 -1.77 3.55 12.93
CA ILE A 24 -2.81 2.51 12.94
C ILE A 24 -2.52 1.47 11.85
N VAL A 25 -2.31 1.94 10.61
CA VAL A 25 -2.03 1.08 9.46
C VAL A 25 -0.74 0.28 9.66
N ASN A 26 0.34 0.91 10.14
CA ASN A 26 1.60 0.21 10.39
C ASN A 26 1.53 -0.82 11.52
N ARG A 27 0.72 -0.57 12.56
CA ARG A 27 0.50 -1.51 13.66
C ARG A 27 -0.23 -2.75 13.17
N THR A 28 -1.31 -2.57 12.42
CA THR A 28 -2.05 -3.68 11.81
C THR A 28 -1.16 -4.43 10.83
N LEU A 29 -0.32 -3.73 10.05
CA LEU A 29 0.54 -4.37 9.05
C LEU A 29 1.48 -5.39 9.70
N LYS A 30 2.12 -5.01 10.81
CA LYS A 30 3.01 -5.90 11.56
C LYS A 30 2.29 -7.17 12.00
N LYS A 31 1.03 -7.06 12.46
CA LYS A 31 0.21 -8.20 12.86
C LYS A 31 -0.17 -9.09 11.67
N LEU A 32 -0.57 -8.51 10.54
CA LEU A 32 -0.90 -9.29 9.35
C LEU A 32 0.32 -10.01 8.76
N VAL A 33 1.51 -9.40 8.84
CA VAL A 33 2.77 -10.06 8.48
C VAL A 33 3.04 -11.26 9.38
N GLU A 34 2.83 -11.14 10.70
CA GLU A 34 2.96 -12.27 11.65
C GLU A 34 1.96 -13.40 11.35
N MET A 35 0.78 -13.07 10.81
CA MET A 35 -0.24 -14.05 10.42
C MET A 35 0.07 -14.78 9.09
N CYS A 36 1.06 -14.32 8.32
CA CYS A 36 1.45 -14.93 7.04
C CYS A 36 2.31 -16.18 7.26
N VAL A 37 1.67 -17.25 7.75
CA VAL A 37 2.28 -18.57 8.00
C VAL A 37 1.71 -19.62 7.05
N PRO A 38 2.38 -20.78 6.87
CA PRO A 38 1.82 -21.88 6.10
C PRO A 38 0.42 -22.28 6.59
N ASP A 39 -0.45 -22.66 5.66
CA ASP A 39 -1.84 -23.05 5.86
C ASP A 39 -2.78 -21.95 6.39
N ALA A 40 -2.28 -20.72 6.61
CA ALA A 40 -3.12 -19.59 6.96
C ALA A 40 -4.11 -19.26 5.82
N SER A 41 -5.37 -19.04 6.19
CA SER A 41 -6.44 -18.61 5.27
C SER A 41 -6.21 -17.16 4.82
N VAL A 42 -6.14 -16.95 3.51
CA VAL A 42 -6.02 -15.62 2.91
C VAL A 42 -7.25 -14.78 3.25
N ARG A 43 -8.46 -15.35 3.16
CA ARG A 43 -9.69 -14.65 3.57
C ARG A 43 -9.67 -14.30 5.05
N GLY A 44 -9.20 -15.20 5.90
CA GLY A 44 -9.09 -14.98 7.34
C GLY A 44 -8.18 -13.80 7.67
N ILE A 45 -7.04 -13.67 6.98
CA ILE A 45 -6.14 -12.53 7.12
C ILE A 45 -6.83 -11.21 6.72
N CYS A 46 -7.58 -11.20 5.60
CA CYS A 46 -8.31 -10.01 5.17
C CYS A 46 -9.37 -9.58 6.20
N VAL A 47 -10.23 -10.52 6.63
CA VAL A 47 -11.31 -10.25 7.59
C VAL A 47 -10.76 -9.74 8.92
N GLU A 48 -9.72 -10.37 9.44
CA GLU A 48 -9.13 -9.95 10.71
C GLU A 48 -8.43 -8.59 10.59
N GLY A 49 -7.77 -8.32 9.47
CA GLY A 49 -7.13 -7.02 9.22
C GLY A 49 -8.13 -5.87 9.10
N ASP A 50 -9.23 -6.04 8.37
CA ASP A 50 -10.30 -5.03 8.27
C ASP A 50 -10.91 -4.74 9.65
N LYS A 51 -11.17 -5.80 10.44
CA LYS A 51 -11.65 -5.68 11.82
C LYS A 51 -10.68 -4.89 12.69
N MET A 52 -9.39 -5.24 12.69
CA MET A 52 -8.35 -4.54 13.46
C MET A 52 -8.28 -3.05 13.09
N LEU A 53 -8.26 -2.72 11.79
CA LEU A 53 -8.23 -1.32 11.34
C LEU A 53 -9.45 -0.54 11.83
N MET A 54 -10.65 -1.11 11.70
CA MET A 54 -11.89 -0.47 12.17
C MET A 54 -11.88 -0.26 13.69
N GLU A 55 -11.45 -1.26 14.46
CA GLU A 55 -11.34 -1.14 15.91
C GLU A 55 -10.34 -0.06 16.35
N GLU A 56 -9.16 -0.02 15.73
CA GLU A 56 -8.13 0.98 16.04
C GLU A 56 -8.57 2.40 15.64
N CYS A 57 -9.22 2.57 14.48
CA CYS A 57 -9.81 3.86 14.09
C CYS A 57 -10.88 4.33 15.07
N ASN A 58 -11.67 3.41 15.62
CA ASN A 58 -12.71 3.74 16.60
C ASN A 58 -12.15 4.12 17.99
N LYS A 59 -10.88 3.80 18.30
CA LYS A 59 -10.23 4.17 19.55
C LYS A 59 -9.80 5.64 19.59
N VAL A 60 -9.56 6.26 18.45
CA VAL A 60 -9.12 7.66 18.33
C VAL A 60 -10.29 8.62 18.08
N PHE A 61 -10.16 9.89 18.47
CA PHE A 61 -11.18 10.94 18.25
C PHE A 61 -12.61 10.56 18.70
N LYS A 62 -12.76 9.90 19.87
CA LYS A 62 -14.06 9.43 20.38
C LYS A 62 -15.05 10.55 20.71
N LYS A 63 -14.54 11.75 21.03
CA LYS A 63 -15.36 12.92 21.36
C LYS A 63 -16.01 13.54 20.12
N GLU A 64 -15.43 13.31 18.94
CA GLU A 64 -15.89 13.87 17.66
C GLU A 64 -16.82 12.87 16.97
N LYS A 65 -18.10 12.87 17.36
CA LYS A 65 -19.11 11.90 16.89
C LYS A 65 -19.43 12.00 15.39
N THR A 66 -19.20 13.16 14.78
CA THR A 66 -19.47 13.43 13.36
C THR A 66 -18.28 13.14 12.45
N MET A 67 -17.09 12.91 13.01
CA MET A 67 -15.88 12.62 12.23
C MET A 67 -15.98 11.25 11.58
N LYS A 68 -15.80 11.21 10.25
CA LYS A 68 -15.72 9.94 9.50
C LYS A 68 -14.34 9.31 9.67
N LYS A 69 -14.29 8.05 10.07
CA LYS A 69 -13.05 7.29 10.26
C LYS A 69 -13.29 5.81 9.99
N GLY A 70 -12.26 5.11 9.50
CA GLY A 70 -12.36 3.69 9.18
C GLY A 70 -11.45 3.29 8.03
N LEU A 71 -11.89 2.30 7.25
CA LEU A 71 -11.15 1.79 6.10
C LEU A 71 -11.12 2.81 4.96
N ALA A 72 -9.93 3.10 4.46
CA ALA A 72 -9.74 3.83 3.21
C ALA A 72 -9.51 2.89 2.03
N PHE A 73 -8.88 1.75 2.30
CA PHE A 73 -8.65 0.68 1.35
C PHE A 73 -8.76 -0.66 2.08
N PRO A 74 -9.62 -1.60 1.62
CA PRO A 74 -9.82 -2.87 2.31
C PRO A 74 -8.54 -3.70 2.30
N VAL A 75 -8.37 -4.56 3.30
CA VAL A 75 -7.23 -5.47 3.32
C VAL A 75 -7.28 -6.41 2.13
N CYS A 76 -6.20 -6.39 1.37
CA CYS A 76 -5.99 -7.19 0.18
C CYS A 76 -4.70 -8.00 0.35
N VAL A 77 -4.76 -9.30 0.06
CA VAL A 77 -3.66 -10.23 0.23
C VAL A 77 -3.42 -10.98 -1.10
N SER A 78 -2.50 -10.47 -1.91
CA SER A 78 -2.25 -10.96 -3.27
C SER A 78 -1.03 -11.88 -3.31
N VAL A 79 -1.25 -13.16 -3.64
CA VAL A 79 -0.23 -14.21 -3.57
C VAL A 79 0.44 -14.45 -4.93
N ASN A 80 1.77 -14.59 -4.93
CA ASN A 80 2.62 -14.90 -6.07
C ASN A 80 2.35 -14.01 -7.30
N ASN A 81 1.80 -14.58 -8.37
CA ASN A 81 1.51 -13.89 -9.64
C ASN A 81 0.28 -12.98 -9.58
N CYS A 82 -0.58 -13.11 -8.56
CA CYS A 82 -1.65 -12.15 -8.33
C CYS A 82 -1.04 -10.79 -8.02
N ILE A 83 -1.40 -9.76 -8.79
CA ILE A 83 -0.71 -8.45 -8.76
C ILE A 83 -1.13 -7.65 -7.52
N ASN A 84 -2.43 -7.37 -7.39
CA ASN A 84 -3.02 -6.54 -6.36
C ASN A 84 -4.52 -6.86 -6.18
N HIS A 85 -5.12 -6.27 -5.15
CA HIS A 85 -6.58 -6.19 -4.93
C HIS A 85 -7.29 -7.54 -4.73
N TYR A 86 -6.57 -8.59 -4.30
CA TYR A 86 -7.21 -9.83 -3.92
C TYR A 86 -7.79 -9.74 -2.50
N SER A 87 -9.10 -9.54 -2.40
CA SER A 87 -9.88 -9.60 -1.17
C SER A 87 -11.10 -10.51 -1.40
N PRO A 88 -10.98 -11.81 -1.11
CA PRO A 88 -11.99 -12.80 -1.51
C PRO A 88 -13.28 -12.66 -0.70
N LEU A 89 -14.43 -12.83 -1.37
CA LEU A 89 -15.73 -12.86 -0.73
C LEU A 89 -15.92 -14.14 0.11
N PHE A 90 -16.91 -14.12 1.00
CA PHE A 90 -17.29 -15.34 1.74
C PHE A 90 -17.83 -16.44 0.83
N SER A 91 -18.44 -16.08 -0.30
CA SER A 91 -18.89 -17.02 -1.34
C SER A 91 -17.74 -17.60 -2.16
N ASP A 92 -16.58 -16.94 -2.18
CA ASP A 92 -15.44 -17.40 -2.95
C ASP A 92 -14.74 -18.57 -2.25
N LYS A 93 -14.11 -19.43 -3.05
CA LYS A 93 -13.25 -20.47 -2.51
C LYS A 93 -12.05 -19.84 -1.82
N ASP A 94 -11.83 -20.23 -0.57
CA ASP A 94 -10.68 -19.74 0.19
C ASP A 94 -9.35 -20.24 -0.40
N SER A 95 -8.31 -19.46 -0.19
CA SER A 95 -6.94 -19.82 -0.57
C SER A 95 -6.09 -19.87 0.70
N THR A 96 -5.22 -20.87 0.80
CA THR A 96 -4.29 -20.98 1.92
C THR A 96 -2.87 -20.65 1.47
N LEU A 97 -2.12 -20.01 2.37
CA LEU A 97 -0.72 -19.69 2.14
C LEU A 97 0.15 -20.94 2.23
N LYS A 98 1.19 -21.00 1.42
CA LYS A 98 2.17 -22.10 1.44
C LYS A 98 3.55 -21.58 1.77
N ASN A 99 4.39 -22.46 2.32
CA ASN A 99 5.79 -22.14 2.54
C ASN A 99 6.46 -21.68 1.23
N GLY A 100 7.18 -20.56 1.29
CA GLY A 100 7.81 -19.93 0.15
C GLY A 100 6.90 -19.04 -0.71
N ASP A 101 5.60 -18.92 -0.43
CA ASP A 101 4.74 -18.01 -1.18
C ASP A 101 5.16 -16.55 -0.99
N MET A 102 5.14 -15.77 -2.07
CA MET A 102 5.33 -14.32 -2.02
C MET A 102 3.98 -13.65 -1.82
N VAL A 103 3.79 -13.03 -0.66
CA VAL A 103 2.51 -12.45 -0.24
C VAL A 103 2.62 -10.94 -0.24
N LYS A 104 1.71 -10.27 -0.94
CA LYS A 104 1.61 -8.81 -1.02
C LYS A 104 0.39 -8.37 -0.23
N ILE A 105 0.60 -7.63 0.85
CA ILE A 105 -0.44 -7.08 1.70
C ILE A 105 -0.61 -5.62 1.35
N ASP A 106 -1.83 -5.20 1.03
CA ASP A 106 -2.20 -3.81 0.76
C ASP A 106 -3.45 -3.45 1.55
N MET A 107 -3.44 -2.29 2.20
CA MET A 107 -4.55 -1.81 3.03
C MET A 107 -4.40 -0.33 3.35
N GLY A 108 -5.48 0.29 3.83
CA GLY A 108 -5.45 1.68 4.25
C GLY A 108 -6.56 2.06 5.20
N ALA A 109 -6.30 3.09 5.99
CA ALA A 109 -7.27 3.70 6.88
C ALA A 109 -7.34 5.21 6.63
N HIS A 110 -8.44 5.83 7.02
CA HIS A 110 -8.56 7.28 7.04
C HIS A 110 -9.09 7.79 8.37
N LEU A 111 -8.66 9.00 8.71
CA LEU A 111 -9.21 9.80 9.81
C LEU A 111 -9.66 11.12 9.21
N ASP A 112 -10.97 11.38 9.23
CA ASP A 112 -11.57 12.60 8.69
C ASP A 112 -11.28 12.83 7.20
N GLY A 113 -11.38 11.76 6.41
CA GLY A 113 -11.02 11.77 4.98
C GLY A 113 -9.52 11.81 4.68
N LEU A 114 -8.64 11.92 5.68
CA LEU A 114 -7.19 11.93 5.48
C LEU A 114 -6.64 10.50 5.46
N ILE A 115 -6.13 10.09 4.30
CA ILE A 115 -5.87 8.68 3.97
C ILE A 115 -4.40 8.30 4.23
N ALA A 116 -4.19 7.16 4.88
CA ALA A 116 -2.91 6.47 4.92
C ALA A 116 -3.08 5.07 4.32
N VAL A 117 -2.26 4.74 3.32
CA VAL A 117 -2.20 3.40 2.71
C VAL A 117 -0.80 2.81 2.87
N VAL A 118 -0.71 1.48 2.94
CA VAL A 118 0.58 0.77 2.97
C VAL A 118 0.50 -0.49 2.15
N GLY A 119 1.56 -0.73 1.37
CA GLY A 119 1.80 -2.01 0.70
C GLY A 119 3.10 -2.64 1.22
N HIS A 120 3.07 -3.94 1.51
CA HIS A 120 4.27 -4.68 1.92
C HIS A 120 4.32 -6.08 1.29
N THR A 121 5.52 -6.55 0.99
CA THR A 121 5.73 -7.88 0.41
C THR A 121 6.57 -8.73 1.35
N VAL A 122 6.08 -9.93 1.67
CA VAL A 122 6.76 -10.92 2.50
C VAL A 122 6.85 -12.26 1.79
N VAL A 123 7.76 -13.12 2.22
CA VAL A 123 7.83 -14.52 1.78
C VAL A 123 7.56 -15.42 2.98
N VAL A 124 6.55 -16.28 2.87
CA VAL A 124 6.14 -17.18 3.95
C VAL A 124 7.30 -18.13 4.28
N GLY A 125 7.67 -18.21 5.56
CA GLY A 125 8.76 -19.06 6.06
C GLY A 125 10.18 -18.54 5.78
N ALA A 126 10.35 -17.33 5.26
CA ALA A 126 11.65 -16.70 5.16
C ALA A 126 12.17 -16.27 6.54
N SER A 127 13.45 -16.54 6.81
CA SER A 127 14.13 -16.14 8.05
C SER A 127 15.57 -15.71 7.77
N LYS A 128 16.33 -15.38 8.82
CA LYS A 128 17.77 -15.06 8.67
C LYS A 128 18.57 -16.28 8.19
N GLU A 129 18.15 -17.46 8.61
CA GLU A 129 18.72 -18.77 8.28
C GLU A 129 18.20 -19.27 6.93
N SER A 130 16.93 -19.01 6.62
CA SER A 130 16.25 -19.37 5.37
C SER A 130 16.03 -18.14 4.48
N LYS A 131 17.10 -17.69 3.82
CA LYS A 131 17.06 -16.51 2.96
C LYS A 131 16.31 -16.78 1.65
N VAL A 132 15.52 -15.81 1.21
CA VAL A 132 14.90 -15.81 -0.12
C VAL A 132 15.98 -15.61 -1.17
N THR A 133 15.99 -16.45 -2.21
CA THR A 133 16.96 -16.38 -3.32
C THR A 133 16.26 -16.44 -4.68
N GLY A 134 17.03 -16.30 -5.75
CA GLY A 134 16.56 -16.38 -7.13
C GLY A 134 15.58 -15.26 -7.49
N ARG A 135 14.66 -15.57 -8.42
CA ARG A 135 13.76 -14.57 -9.03
C ARG A 135 12.85 -13.84 -8.03
N LYS A 136 12.51 -14.48 -6.91
CA LYS A 136 11.71 -13.84 -5.85
C LYS A 136 12.52 -12.74 -5.15
N ALA A 137 13.78 -13.01 -4.83
CA ALA A 137 14.68 -12.03 -4.25
C ALA A 137 14.94 -10.87 -5.23
N ASP A 138 15.18 -11.17 -6.50
CA ASP A 138 15.36 -10.15 -7.55
C ASP A 138 14.16 -9.20 -7.64
N ALA A 139 12.95 -9.75 -7.65
CA ALA A 139 11.72 -8.94 -7.71
C ALA A 139 11.53 -8.06 -6.47
N ILE A 140 11.77 -8.61 -5.27
CA ILE A 140 11.66 -7.87 -4.00
C ILE A 140 12.71 -6.75 -3.93
N LEU A 141 13.96 -7.04 -4.28
CA LEU A 141 15.04 -6.04 -4.29
C LEU A 141 14.77 -4.94 -5.32
N ALA A 142 14.30 -5.29 -6.52
CA ALA A 142 13.92 -4.31 -7.54
C ALA A 142 12.81 -3.36 -7.05
N ALA A 143 11.80 -3.91 -6.37
CA ALA A 143 10.71 -3.13 -5.77
C ALA A 143 11.22 -2.25 -4.63
N TYR A 144 12.06 -2.77 -3.73
CA TYR A 144 12.64 -2.04 -2.61
C TYR A 144 13.53 -0.87 -3.07
N TYR A 145 14.45 -1.10 -4.01
CA TYR A 145 15.27 -0.01 -4.54
C TYR A 145 14.43 1.01 -5.30
N SER A 146 13.35 0.59 -5.96
CA SER A 146 12.41 1.50 -6.60
C SER A 146 11.67 2.37 -5.58
N SER A 147 11.27 1.83 -4.42
CA SER A 147 10.65 2.61 -3.35
C SER A 147 11.64 3.58 -2.69
N GLU A 148 12.89 3.16 -2.47
CA GLU A 148 13.95 4.03 -1.95
C GLU A 148 14.29 5.18 -2.91
N ALA A 149 14.27 4.91 -4.22
CA ALA A 149 14.42 5.95 -5.24
C ALA A 149 13.23 6.92 -5.22
N ALA A 150 11.99 6.41 -5.19
CA ALA A 150 10.79 7.24 -5.12
C ALA A 150 10.80 8.14 -3.88
N LEU A 151 11.17 7.61 -2.70
CA LEU A 151 11.27 8.37 -1.46
C LEU A 151 12.19 9.60 -1.57
N ARG A 152 13.27 9.51 -2.36
CA ARG A 152 14.25 10.60 -2.55
C ARG A 152 13.88 11.55 -3.69
N LEU A 153 13.11 11.07 -4.65
CA LEU A 153 12.82 11.78 -5.90
C LEU A 153 11.44 12.45 -5.90
N VAL A 154 10.49 11.99 -5.08
CA VAL A 154 9.20 12.66 -4.88
C VAL A 154 9.40 13.83 -3.91
N LYS A 155 9.68 15.00 -4.47
CA LYS A 155 9.87 16.26 -3.73
C LYS A 155 9.46 17.47 -4.58
N PRO A 156 9.18 18.63 -3.97
CA PRO A 156 8.88 19.86 -4.71
C PRO A 156 9.95 20.17 -5.76
N GLY A 157 9.50 20.62 -6.94
CA GLY A 157 10.36 20.94 -8.09
C GLY A 157 10.64 19.78 -9.04
N ASN A 158 10.48 18.52 -8.61
CA ASN A 158 10.63 17.36 -9.49
C ASN A 158 9.35 17.04 -10.28
N GLN A 159 9.52 16.45 -11.46
CA GLN A 159 8.43 15.92 -12.29
C GLN A 159 8.25 14.41 -12.10
N ASN A 160 7.07 13.88 -12.44
CA ASN A 160 6.74 12.46 -12.33
C ASN A 160 7.74 11.53 -13.05
N PHE A 161 8.22 11.90 -14.24
CA PHE A 161 9.21 11.12 -15.00
C PHE A 161 10.56 10.99 -14.30
N ALA A 162 10.90 11.93 -13.40
CA ALA A 162 12.10 11.84 -12.59
C ALA A 162 12.07 10.62 -11.65
N VAL A 163 10.89 10.12 -11.30
CA VAL A 163 10.70 8.87 -10.54
C VAL A 163 10.59 7.67 -11.50
N THR A 164 9.82 7.81 -12.58
CA THR A 164 9.54 6.71 -13.50
C THR A 164 10.80 6.17 -14.16
N VAL A 165 11.75 7.00 -14.59
CA VAL A 165 12.94 6.55 -15.32
C VAL A 165 13.94 5.81 -14.41
N PRO A 166 14.36 6.33 -13.25
CA PRO A 166 15.30 5.65 -12.36
C PRO A 166 14.79 4.29 -11.87
N SER A 167 13.53 4.17 -11.45
CA SER A 167 12.96 2.89 -11.03
C SER A 167 13.01 1.83 -12.13
N GLN A 168 12.87 2.23 -13.40
CA GLN A 168 13.03 1.34 -14.55
C GLN A 168 14.48 0.90 -14.75
N ARG A 169 15.44 1.79 -14.49
CA ARG A 169 16.87 1.48 -14.57
C ARG A 169 17.31 0.54 -13.45
N LEU A 170 16.77 0.70 -12.24
CA LEU A 170 17.08 -0.15 -11.08
C LEU A 170 16.58 -1.59 -11.24
N ALA A 171 15.46 -1.80 -11.95
CA ALA A 171 14.90 -3.13 -12.17
C ALA A 171 15.62 -3.92 -13.29
N ARG A 172 16.30 -3.23 -14.23
CA ARG A 172 16.97 -3.85 -15.39
C ARG A 172 18.10 -4.83 -15.02
N PRO A 173 19.06 -4.48 -14.14
CA PRO A 173 20.12 -5.40 -13.73
C PRO A 173 19.58 -6.70 -13.11
N LEU A 174 18.43 -6.61 -12.45
CA LEU A 174 17.75 -7.75 -11.83
C LEU A 174 16.86 -8.51 -12.83
N SER A 175 16.87 -8.16 -14.12
CA SER A 175 16.00 -8.72 -15.15
C SER A 175 14.51 -8.64 -14.77
N VAL A 176 14.10 -7.61 -14.02
CA VAL A 176 12.71 -7.42 -13.59
C VAL A 176 12.07 -6.32 -14.43
N ASN A 177 10.87 -6.58 -14.93
CA ASN A 177 10.05 -5.59 -15.60
C ASN A 177 9.00 -5.04 -14.64
N ARG A 178 8.77 -3.73 -14.70
CA ARG A 178 7.65 -3.11 -13.99
C ARG A 178 6.34 -3.34 -14.74
N TRP A 179 5.26 -3.46 -13.98
CA TRP A 179 3.92 -3.54 -14.54
C TRP A 179 3.63 -2.32 -15.41
N LYS A 180 3.01 -2.55 -16.57
CA LYS A 180 2.66 -1.49 -17.52
C LYS A 180 1.49 -0.68 -16.97
N ALA A 181 1.54 0.63 -17.11
CA ALA A 181 0.44 1.54 -16.80
C ALA A 181 -0.04 1.53 -15.33
N CYS A 182 0.78 1.06 -14.37
CA CYS A 182 0.45 1.19 -12.94
C CYS A 182 0.61 2.65 -12.49
N CYS A 183 -0.33 3.19 -11.73
CA CYS A 183 -0.32 4.60 -11.30
C CYS A 183 -0.13 4.71 -9.78
N LEU A 184 0.71 5.64 -9.36
CA LEU A 184 0.66 6.22 -8.01
C LEU A 184 -0.07 7.55 -8.11
N SER A 185 -1.12 7.74 -7.32
CA SER A 185 -1.94 8.96 -7.31
C SER A 185 -1.64 9.83 -6.10
N SER A 186 -1.84 11.14 -6.24
CA SER A 186 -1.89 12.04 -5.09
C SER A 186 -3.14 11.75 -4.25
N PHE A 187 -3.08 12.03 -2.96
CA PHE A 187 -4.23 11.97 -2.06
C PHE A 187 -4.68 13.36 -1.68
N ASN A 188 -6.00 13.56 -1.66
CA ASN A 188 -6.66 14.73 -1.12
C ASN A 188 -7.66 14.26 -0.06
N SER A 189 -8.16 15.19 0.76
CA SER A 189 -9.18 14.82 1.77
C SER A 189 -10.41 14.20 1.10
N GLY A 190 -10.77 12.99 1.50
CA GLY A 190 -11.90 12.24 0.95
C GLY A 190 -11.69 11.71 -0.48
N ARG A 191 -10.49 11.84 -1.06
CA ARG A 191 -10.19 11.40 -2.44
C ARG A 191 -8.86 10.66 -2.52
N ILE A 192 -8.93 9.35 -2.76
CA ILE A 192 -7.77 8.45 -2.89
C ILE A 192 -7.13 8.50 -4.30
N ASP A 193 -7.86 9.01 -5.29
CA ASP A 193 -7.49 9.05 -6.71
C ASP A 193 -7.36 10.50 -7.19
N GLY A 194 -6.41 11.23 -6.60
CA GLY A 194 -6.08 12.59 -7.02
C GLY A 194 -5.55 12.66 -8.45
N GLU A 195 -5.61 13.87 -9.01
CA GLU A 195 -5.35 14.12 -10.44
C GLU A 195 -3.87 13.96 -10.83
N LYS A 196 -2.96 14.26 -9.91
CA LYS A 196 -1.52 14.16 -10.15
C LYS A 196 -1.07 12.73 -9.95
N THR A 197 -0.48 12.15 -10.99
CA THR A 197 -0.06 10.75 -10.98
C THR A 197 1.38 10.53 -11.45
N ILE A 198 1.99 9.47 -10.92
CA ILE A 198 3.25 8.92 -11.41
C ILE A 198 2.92 7.59 -12.08
N ILE A 199 3.09 7.53 -13.40
CA ILE A 199 2.81 6.33 -14.18
C ILE A 199 4.08 5.48 -14.31
N GLN A 200 3.99 4.21 -13.92
CA GLN A 200 5.02 3.23 -14.13
C GLN A 200 4.90 2.59 -15.52
N ASN A 201 6.04 2.48 -16.20
CA ASN A 201 6.14 1.83 -17.51
C ASN A 201 5.01 2.23 -18.48
N PRO A 202 4.87 3.54 -18.78
CA PRO A 202 3.77 4.06 -19.57
C PRO A 202 3.82 3.57 -21.02
N THR A 203 2.63 3.34 -21.58
CA THR A 203 2.45 3.13 -23.03
C THR A 203 2.79 4.42 -23.80
N GLU A 204 2.96 4.32 -25.12
CA GLU A 204 3.24 5.51 -25.95
C GLU A 204 2.15 6.58 -25.82
N ALA A 205 0.88 6.17 -25.73
CA ALA A 205 -0.24 7.09 -25.53
C ALA A 205 -0.16 7.81 -24.17
N GLN A 206 0.29 7.12 -23.13
CA GLN A 206 0.42 7.68 -21.77
C GLN A 206 1.65 8.57 -21.59
N ARG A 207 2.66 8.46 -22.47
CA ARG A 207 3.85 9.33 -22.44
C ARG A 207 3.60 10.73 -22.98
N LYS A 208 2.51 10.90 -23.73
CA LYS A 208 2.12 12.17 -24.39
C LYS A 208 1.17 13.02 -23.53
N LYS A 209 0.78 12.52 -22.35
CA LYS A 209 -0.01 13.21 -21.34
C LYS A 209 0.88 13.65 -20.19
#